data_AF-A0A5J4LRZ9-F1
#
_entry.id   AF-A0A5J4LRZ9-F1
#
_cell.length_a   1.000
_cell.length_b   1.000
_cell.length_c   1.000
_cell.angle_alpha   90.00
_cell.angle_beta   90.00
_cell.angle_gamma   90.00
#
_symmetry.space_group_name_H-M   'P 1'
#
loop_
_entity.id
_entity.type
_entity.pdbx_description
1 polymer ?
#
loop_
_entity_poly.entity_id
_entity_poly.type
_entity_poly.pdbx_seq_one_letter_code
_entity_poly.pdbx_strand_id
1 'polypeptide(L)'
;MSQKNHDGKRTARERMQEQREKERARARRRRQAVVAGSVVAVLAVAGGIAIWATSSGGGKGSSDNETARPRQASGGSRPAIPVGAPGAASTLTVWEDFRCPACQQFETGFRPVVHELEDSGRLKSEYHLVTIIDGNAGGKGSLNAANAALCAQDAGTFRAYHDVLYSHQPPETEDKFADKQYLLQLAGKVKGLVTPAFTTCVNDGRYDRFVQKSTDAFARSGYRGTPTVLLNGKDLAKEKGGRFTPADLKKMVLDADKGKQPGGKSASPHPGAPARHKHAGPDAPPRAGHSAPGPVPSAAHQGTRHGAEGAPAY
;
A
#
# COMPACT_ATOMS: atom_id res chain seq x y z
N MET A 1 8.39 -45.40 -78.36
CA MET A 1 8.20 -45.80 -76.95
C MET A 1 8.24 -44.55 -76.06
N SER A 2 7.11 -43.90 -75.73
CA SER A 2 7.01 -42.94 -74.60
C SER A 2 5.58 -42.37 -74.48
N GLN A 3 4.62 -43.16 -73.94
CA GLN A 3 3.32 -42.59 -73.55
C GLN A 3 2.77 -43.15 -72.22
N LYS A 4 3.29 -44.27 -71.69
CA LYS A 4 2.78 -44.88 -70.44
C LYS A 4 3.24 -44.21 -69.13
N ASN A 5 4.06 -43.14 -69.16
CA ASN A 5 4.66 -42.53 -67.96
C ASN A 5 4.04 -41.18 -67.52
N HIS A 6 3.02 -40.66 -68.20
CA HIS A 6 2.37 -39.39 -67.84
C HIS A 6 1.11 -39.55 -66.98
N ASP A 7 0.38 -40.65 -67.10
CA ASP A 7 -0.88 -40.88 -66.36
C ASP A 7 -0.65 -41.22 -64.87
N GLY A 8 0.44 -41.92 -64.55
CA GLY A 8 0.83 -42.22 -63.16
C GLY A 8 1.27 -40.98 -62.36
N LYS A 9 1.76 -39.93 -63.03
CA LYS A 9 2.22 -38.69 -62.37
C LYS A 9 1.09 -37.69 -62.11
N ARG A 10 0.00 -37.73 -62.89
CA ARG A 10 -1.22 -36.93 -62.64
C ARG A 10 -2.01 -37.46 -61.45
N THR A 11 -2.22 -38.77 -61.41
CA THR A 11 -2.94 -39.47 -60.32
C THR A 11 -2.24 -39.34 -58.95
N ALA A 12 -0.91 -39.30 -58.91
CA ALA A 12 -0.16 -39.08 -57.67
C ALA A 12 -0.29 -37.64 -57.12
N ARG A 13 -0.36 -36.63 -58.01
CA ARG A 13 -0.54 -35.22 -57.61
C ARG A 13 -1.96 -34.92 -57.13
N GLU A 14 -2.96 -35.52 -57.77
CA GLU A 14 -4.37 -35.39 -57.39
C GLU A 14 -4.62 -36.01 -56.00
N ARG A 15 -4.08 -37.21 -55.73
CA ARG A 15 -4.19 -37.85 -54.40
C ARG A 15 -3.51 -37.03 -53.29
N MET A 16 -2.38 -36.39 -53.59
CA MET A 16 -1.67 -35.51 -52.65
C MET A 16 -2.44 -34.20 -52.39
N GLN A 17 -3.14 -33.66 -53.39
CA GLN A 17 -4.01 -32.49 -53.21
C GLN A 17 -5.26 -32.85 -52.39
N GLU A 18 -5.87 -34.00 -52.67
CA GLU A 18 -7.04 -34.49 -51.93
C GLU A 18 -6.70 -34.81 -50.46
N GLN A 19 -5.51 -35.37 -50.20
CA GLN A 19 -5.01 -35.58 -48.84
C GLN A 19 -4.75 -34.25 -48.12
N ARG A 20 -4.13 -33.27 -48.79
CA ARG A 20 -3.89 -31.93 -48.22
C ARG A 20 -5.17 -31.17 -47.93
N GLU A 21 -6.22 -31.35 -48.75
CA GLU A 21 -7.54 -30.78 -48.51
C GLU A 21 -8.23 -31.45 -47.33
N LYS A 22 -8.16 -32.78 -47.21
CA LYS A 22 -8.66 -33.52 -46.04
C LYS A 22 -7.92 -33.12 -44.76
N GLU A 23 -6.60 -32.93 -44.81
CA GLU A 23 -5.80 -32.45 -43.68
C GLU A 23 -6.13 -31.00 -43.31
N ARG A 24 -6.28 -30.11 -44.28
CA ARG A 24 -6.69 -28.71 -44.04
C ARG A 24 -8.10 -28.62 -43.47
N ALA A 25 -9.03 -29.46 -43.92
CA ALA A 25 -10.38 -29.55 -43.38
C ALA A 25 -10.40 -30.08 -41.94
N ARG A 26 -9.60 -31.12 -41.64
CA ARG A 26 -9.42 -31.64 -40.28
C ARG A 26 -8.75 -30.61 -39.36
N ALA A 27 -7.74 -29.89 -39.85
CA ALA A 27 -7.06 -28.83 -39.11
C ALA A 27 -7.98 -27.64 -38.80
N ARG A 28 -8.84 -27.24 -39.76
CA ARG A 28 -9.87 -26.20 -39.53
C ARG A 28 -10.90 -26.65 -38.51
N ARG A 29 -11.43 -27.87 -38.61
CA ARG A 29 -12.37 -28.44 -37.62
C ARG A 29 -11.74 -28.55 -36.23
N ARG A 30 -10.47 -28.97 -36.12
CA ARG A 30 -9.75 -29.03 -34.84
C ARG A 30 -9.50 -27.63 -34.26
N ARG A 31 -9.12 -26.64 -35.07
CA ARG A 31 -8.97 -25.25 -34.61
C ARG A 31 -10.31 -24.67 -34.16
N GLN A 32 -11.39 -24.90 -34.90
CA GLN A 32 -12.74 -24.48 -34.52
C GLN A 32 -13.21 -25.16 -33.23
N ALA A 33 -12.93 -26.46 -33.04
CA ALA A 33 -13.24 -27.18 -31.81
C ALA A 33 -12.42 -26.67 -30.60
N VAL A 34 -11.13 -26.35 -30.80
CA VAL A 34 -10.28 -25.75 -29.75
C VAL A 34 -10.76 -24.35 -29.38
N VAL A 35 -11.11 -23.52 -30.38
CA VAL A 35 -11.64 -22.16 -30.12
C VAL A 35 -13.00 -22.22 -29.44
N ALA A 36 -13.94 -23.06 -29.92
CA ALA A 36 -15.24 -23.26 -29.29
C ALA A 36 -15.11 -23.82 -27.87
N GLY A 37 -14.22 -24.79 -27.65
CA GLY A 37 -13.90 -25.31 -26.32
C GLY A 37 -13.30 -24.25 -25.40
N SER A 38 -12.42 -23.39 -25.90
CA SER A 38 -11.84 -22.29 -25.11
C SER A 38 -12.87 -21.22 -24.72
N VAL A 39 -13.82 -20.90 -25.61
CA VAL A 39 -14.91 -19.95 -25.31
C VAL A 39 -15.87 -20.54 -24.27
N VAL A 40 -16.23 -21.81 -24.38
CA VAL A 40 -17.08 -22.49 -23.39
C VAL A 40 -16.38 -22.61 -22.04
N ALA A 41 -15.07 -22.91 -22.01
CA ALA A 41 -14.29 -22.95 -20.77
C ALA A 41 -14.18 -21.57 -20.12
N VAL A 42 -13.94 -20.50 -20.89
CA VAL A 42 -13.91 -19.12 -20.38
C VAL A 42 -15.28 -18.67 -19.88
N LEU A 43 -16.37 -19.03 -20.56
CA LEU A 43 -17.74 -18.74 -20.10
C LEU A 43 -18.15 -19.57 -18.89
N ALA A 44 -17.67 -20.80 -18.74
CA ALA A 44 -17.87 -21.62 -17.54
C ALA A 44 -17.07 -21.10 -16.34
N VAL A 45 -15.87 -20.57 -16.55
CA VAL A 45 -15.08 -19.88 -15.51
C VAL A 45 -15.74 -18.54 -15.13
N ALA A 46 -16.24 -17.77 -16.10
CA ALA A 46 -16.97 -16.53 -15.83
C ALA A 46 -18.32 -16.77 -15.14
N GLY A 47 -19.07 -17.81 -15.54
CA GLY A 47 -20.33 -18.21 -14.92
C GLY A 47 -20.15 -18.85 -13.55
N GLY A 48 -19.07 -19.62 -13.34
CA GLY A 48 -18.71 -20.22 -12.05
C GLY A 48 -18.33 -19.18 -11.00
N ILE A 49 -17.68 -18.07 -11.40
CA ILE A 49 -17.38 -16.94 -10.51
C ILE A 49 -18.66 -16.18 -10.12
N ALA A 50 -19.65 -16.07 -11.02
CA ALA A 50 -20.92 -15.38 -10.71
C ALA A 50 -21.84 -16.17 -9.75
N ILE A 51 -21.83 -17.50 -9.80
CA ILE A 51 -22.66 -18.36 -8.93
C ILE A 51 -22.00 -18.61 -7.56
N TRP A 52 -20.66 -18.56 -7.46
CA TRP A 52 -19.98 -18.63 -6.17
C TRP A 52 -20.01 -17.30 -5.40
N ALA A 53 -20.04 -16.16 -6.12
CA ALA A 53 -20.15 -14.83 -5.51
C ALA A 53 -21.54 -14.49 -4.92
N THR A 54 -22.56 -15.33 -5.14
CA THR A 54 -23.95 -15.05 -4.68
C THR A 54 -24.50 -16.03 -3.65
N SER A 55 -23.73 -17.06 -3.24
CA SER A 55 -24.19 -18.09 -2.29
C SER A 55 -23.47 -18.11 -0.93
N SER A 56 -22.54 -17.18 -0.68
CA SER A 56 -21.92 -17.00 0.65
C SER A 56 -22.10 -15.57 1.15
N GLY A 57 -22.98 -15.40 2.15
CA GLY A 57 -23.01 -14.21 3.00
C GLY A 57 -24.15 -13.23 2.74
N GLY A 58 -25.37 -13.62 3.14
CA GLY A 58 -26.41 -12.66 3.46
C GLY A 58 -26.03 -11.87 4.71
N GLY A 59 -25.70 -10.59 4.53
CA GLY A 59 -25.47 -9.61 5.59
C GLY A 59 -25.49 -8.20 5.00
N LYS A 60 -26.56 -7.45 5.27
CA LYS A 60 -26.81 -6.09 4.77
C LYS A 60 -25.79 -5.08 5.31
N GLY A 61 -25.17 -4.32 4.40
CA GLY A 61 -24.86 -2.90 4.56
C GLY A 61 -23.41 -2.52 4.89
N SER A 62 -22.63 -2.10 3.88
CA SER A 62 -21.94 -0.80 3.89
C SER A 62 -21.21 -0.54 2.57
N SER A 63 -21.26 0.74 2.19
CA SER A 63 -20.47 1.47 1.19
C SER A 63 -19.08 0.92 0.89
N ASP A 64 -18.70 0.96 -0.39
CA ASP A 64 -17.34 0.88 -0.94
C ASP A 64 -16.30 0.19 -0.04
N ASN A 65 -16.10 -1.11 -0.30
CA ASN A 65 -15.08 -2.02 0.24
C ASN A 65 -13.80 -1.33 0.80
N GLU A 66 -13.89 -0.72 1.99
CA GLU A 66 -12.78 -0.03 2.63
C GLU A 66 -11.86 -1.10 3.21
N THR A 67 -10.71 -1.27 2.57
CA THR A 67 -9.65 -2.17 3.02
C THR A 67 -9.31 -1.84 4.48
N ALA A 68 -9.36 -2.85 5.36
CA ALA A 68 -8.98 -2.69 6.76
C ALA A 68 -7.62 -1.98 6.87
N ARG A 69 -7.56 -0.92 7.67
CA ARG A 69 -6.38 -0.06 7.81
C ARG A 69 -5.81 -0.14 9.23
N PRO A 70 -4.48 -0.34 9.39
CA PRO A 70 -3.83 -0.31 10.70
C PRO A 70 -3.93 1.06 11.35
N ARG A 71 -3.85 1.12 12.68
CA ARG A 71 -3.87 2.39 13.42
C ARG A 71 -2.76 3.33 12.94
N GLN A 72 -3.12 4.58 12.69
CA GLN A 72 -2.23 5.65 12.24
C GLN A 72 -1.55 5.41 10.89
N ALA A 73 -1.79 4.28 10.21
CA ALA A 73 -1.27 4.05 8.87
C ALA A 73 -1.91 5.03 7.87
N SER A 74 -1.12 5.53 6.93
CA SER A 74 -1.65 6.31 5.82
C SER A 74 -2.37 5.37 4.86
N GLY A 75 -3.58 5.76 4.47
CA GLY A 75 -4.36 5.06 3.44
C GLY A 75 -4.05 5.63 2.04
N GLY A 76 -4.98 5.45 1.12
CA GLY A 76 -4.88 6.07 -0.21
C GLY A 76 -4.05 5.26 -1.21
N SER A 77 -3.44 5.94 -2.18
CA SER A 77 -2.77 5.32 -3.33
C SER A 77 -1.40 4.72 -3.03
N ARG A 78 -0.77 5.12 -1.93
CA ARG A 78 0.53 4.61 -1.44
C ARG A 78 0.44 4.36 0.07
N PRO A 79 -0.12 3.21 0.49
CA PRO A 79 -0.29 2.89 1.91
C PRO A 79 1.06 2.84 2.64
N ALA A 80 1.16 3.45 3.82
CA ALA A 80 2.41 3.49 4.58
C ALA A 80 2.17 3.41 6.10
N ILE A 81 3.20 2.97 6.83
CA ILE A 81 3.25 2.96 8.28
C ILE A 81 4.17 4.10 8.73
N PRO A 82 3.64 5.16 9.38
CA PRO A 82 4.47 6.22 9.89
C PRO A 82 5.11 5.82 11.24
N VAL A 83 6.38 6.18 11.41
CA VAL A 83 7.13 6.07 12.68
C VAL A 83 7.84 7.39 12.94
N GLY A 84 7.93 7.79 14.22
CA GLY A 84 8.49 9.08 14.62
C GLY A 84 7.46 10.22 14.66
N ALA A 85 7.95 11.44 14.89
CA ALA A 85 7.08 12.59 15.10
C ALA A 85 6.41 13.05 13.78
N PRO A 86 5.07 13.22 13.71
CA PRO A 86 4.40 13.67 12.49
C PRO A 86 4.86 15.04 11.97
N GLY A 87 5.39 15.89 12.85
CA GLY A 87 5.95 17.21 12.53
C GLY A 87 7.45 17.23 12.27
N ALA A 88 8.11 16.08 12.12
CA ALA A 88 9.51 16.03 11.74
C ALA A 88 9.74 16.74 10.40
N ALA A 89 10.82 17.53 10.31
CA ALA A 89 11.12 18.30 9.11
C ALA A 89 11.60 17.41 7.95
N SER A 90 12.16 16.24 8.26
CA SER A 90 12.59 15.25 7.28
C SER A 90 11.70 14.00 7.29
N THR A 91 11.38 13.49 6.10
CA THR A 91 10.67 12.21 5.92
C THR A 91 11.56 11.19 5.20
N LEU A 92 11.74 10.02 5.81
CA LEU A 92 12.41 8.87 5.22
C LEU A 92 11.36 7.90 4.69
N THR A 93 11.23 7.76 3.38
CA THR A 93 10.36 6.77 2.75
C THR A 93 11.15 5.49 2.50
N VAL A 94 10.66 4.36 3.00
CA VAL A 94 11.30 3.06 2.84
C VAL A 94 10.32 2.08 2.21
N TRP A 95 10.59 1.64 0.98
CA TRP A 95 9.88 0.51 0.37
C TRP A 95 10.68 -0.76 0.64
N GLU A 96 10.06 -1.74 1.26
CA GLU A 96 10.79 -2.89 1.79
C GLU A 96 9.96 -4.18 1.83
N ASP A 97 10.66 -5.30 1.83
CA ASP A 97 10.10 -6.64 1.87
C ASP A 97 10.81 -7.43 2.97
N PHE A 98 10.04 -8.00 3.90
CA PHE A 98 10.58 -8.73 5.05
C PHE A 98 11.36 -10.00 4.69
N ARG A 99 11.32 -10.49 3.45
CA ARG A 99 12.18 -11.58 2.96
C ARG A 99 13.41 -11.11 2.19
N CYS A 100 13.53 -9.82 1.88
CA CYS A 100 14.62 -9.29 1.06
C CYS A 100 15.92 -9.15 1.88
N PRO A 101 17.03 -9.80 1.47
CA PRO A 101 18.32 -9.68 2.16
C PRO A 101 18.90 -8.26 2.12
N ALA A 102 18.70 -7.52 1.02
CA ALA A 102 19.15 -6.14 0.92
C ALA A 102 18.38 -5.22 1.90
N CYS A 103 17.10 -5.50 2.14
CA CYS A 103 16.32 -4.80 3.17
C CYS A 103 16.89 -5.09 4.56
N GLN A 104 17.20 -6.35 4.88
CA GLN A 104 17.83 -6.70 6.15
C GLN A 104 19.17 -5.97 6.35
N GLN A 105 20.01 -5.90 5.31
CA GLN A 105 21.30 -5.20 5.39
C GLN A 105 21.10 -3.70 5.67
N PHE A 106 20.16 -3.06 4.96
CA PHE A 106 19.82 -1.66 5.20
C PHE A 106 19.31 -1.46 6.62
N GLU A 107 18.31 -2.22 7.05
CA GLU A 107 17.70 -2.06 8.37
C GLU A 107 18.70 -2.35 9.49
N THR A 108 19.55 -3.36 9.35
CA THR A 108 20.60 -3.64 10.34
C THR A 108 21.62 -2.50 10.42
N GLY A 109 22.05 -1.94 9.28
CA GLY A 109 23.07 -0.90 9.22
C GLY A 109 22.57 0.50 9.60
N PHE A 110 21.31 0.83 9.28
CA PHE A 110 20.75 2.17 9.44
C PHE A 110 19.83 2.31 10.66
N ARG A 111 19.30 1.23 11.23
CA ARG A 111 18.42 1.28 12.41
C ARG A 111 18.93 2.18 13.53
N PRO A 112 20.21 2.12 13.97
CA PRO A 112 20.66 2.97 15.09
C PRO A 112 20.49 4.46 14.81
N VAL A 113 20.84 4.91 13.59
CA VAL A 113 20.72 6.32 13.22
C VAL A 113 19.27 6.73 12.93
N VAL A 114 18.48 5.85 12.32
CA VAL A 114 17.05 6.10 12.06
C VAL A 114 16.33 6.28 13.40
N HIS A 115 16.53 5.38 14.35
CA HIS A 115 15.95 5.47 15.69
C HIS A 115 16.38 6.74 16.42
N GLU A 116 17.66 7.08 16.41
CA GLU A 116 18.16 8.31 17.03
C GLU A 116 17.43 9.55 16.47
N LEU A 117 17.23 9.60 15.16
CA LEU A 117 16.58 10.74 14.49
C LEU A 117 15.06 10.76 14.69
N GLU A 118 14.42 9.59 14.74
CA GLU A 118 12.98 9.47 15.08
C GLU A 118 12.71 9.88 16.53
N ASP A 119 13.51 9.37 17.48
CA ASP A 119 13.38 9.63 18.91
C ASP A 119 13.65 11.11 19.25
N SER A 120 14.54 11.76 18.50
CA SER A 120 14.79 13.20 18.62
C SER A 120 13.76 14.08 17.90
N GLY A 121 12.76 13.48 17.24
CA GLY A 121 11.69 14.20 16.52
C GLY A 121 12.14 14.91 15.24
N ARG A 122 13.30 14.51 14.71
CA ARG A 122 13.93 15.09 13.50
C ARG A 122 13.56 14.35 12.24
N LEU A 123 13.29 13.06 12.36
CA LEU A 123 12.90 12.18 11.27
C LEU A 123 11.53 11.57 11.53
N LYS A 124 10.72 11.52 10.48
CA LYS A 124 9.56 10.64 10.38
C LYS A 124 9.86 9.60 9.31
N SER A 125 9.73 8.33 9.62
CA SER A 125 9.83 7.26 8.63
C SER A 125 8.44 6.89 8.12
N GLU A 126 8.34 6.57 6.84
CA GLU A 126 7.16 6.04 6.18
C GLU A 126 7.54 4.70 5.53
N TYR A 127 7.21 3.60 6.22
CA TYR A 127 7.47 2.26 5.73
C TYR A 127 6.34 1.80 4.80
N HIS A 128 6.71 1.36 3.60
CA HIS A 128 5.82 0.78 2.61
C HIS A 128 6.20 -0.69 2.43
N LEU A 129 5.42 -1.55 3.08
CA LEU A 129 5.66 -2.99 3.06
C LEU A 129 5.16 -3.59 1.75
N VAL A 130 5.99 -4.36 1.07
CA VAL A 130 5.68 -5.01 -0.21
C VAL A 130 6.01 -6.51 -0.16
N THR A 131 5.56 -7.23 -1.19
CA THR A 131 5.66 -8.70 -1.29
C THR A 131 6.31 -9.13 -2.61
N ILE A 132 7.42 -8.49 -2.96
CA ILE A 132 8.13 -8.73 -4.22
C ILE A 132 8.75 -10.12 -4.22
N ILE A 133 9.32 -10.56 -3.10
CA ILE A 133 9.97 -11.88 -3.01
C ILE A 133 8.94 -12.99 -3.16
N ASP A 134 7.78 -12.88 -2.49
CA ASP A 134 6.66 -13.83 -2.69
C ASP A 134 6.23 -13.90 -4.18
N GLY A 135 6.21 -12.78 -4.90
CA GLY A 135 5.86 -12.73 -6.32
C GLY A 135 6.91 -13.36 -7.25
N ASN A 136 8.20 -13.25 -6.91
CA ASN A 136 9.31 -13.73 -7.73
C ASN A 136 9.71 -15.18 -7.44
N ALA A 137 9.75 -15.55 -6.16
CA ALA A 137 10.24 -16.84 -5.67
C ALA A 137 9.09 -17.77 -5.20
N GLY A 138 7.85 -17.28 -5.18
CA GLY A 138 6.73 -17.97 -4.55
C GLY A 138 6.78 -17.87 -3.02
N GLY A 139 5.75 -18.42 -2.38
CA GLY A 139 5.61 -18.40 -0.92
C GLY A 139 4.63 -17.34 -0.42
N LYS A 140 4.61 -17.16 0.90
CA LYS A 140 3.73 -16.20 1.60
C LYS A 140 4.43 -15.45 2.73
N GLY A 141 5.73 -15.65 2.94
CA GLY A 141 6.41 -15.09 4.09
C GLY A 141 6.51 -13.57 4.06
N SER A 142 6.64 -12.94 2.89
CA SER A 142 6.62 -11.48 2.80
C SER A 142 5.26 -10.94 3.24
N LEU A 143 4.17 -11.53 2.70
CA LEU A 143 2.81 -11.13 3.03
C LEU A 143 2.48 -11.35 4.51
N ASN A 144 2.77 -12.54 5.04
CA ASN A 144 2.48 -12.89 6.43
C ASN A 144 3.28 -12.04 7.42
N ALA A 145 4.58 -11.82 7.17
CA ALA A 145 5.40 -10.94 8.00
C ALA A 145 4.93 -9.49 7.94
N ALA A 146 4.58 -8.99 6.75
CA ALA A 146 4.04 -7.64 6.59
C ALA A 146 2.72 -7.47 7.33
N ASN A 147 1.78 -8.41 7.20
CA ASN A 147 0.53 -8.41 7.97
C ASN A 147 0.81 -8.41 9.48
N ALA A 148 1.74 -9.24 9.96
CA ALA A 148 2.07 -9.29 11.38
C ALA A 148 2.68 -7.98 11.89
N ALA A 149 3.55 -7.33 11.10
CA ALA A 149 4.05 -6.00 11.41
C ALA A 149 2.92 -4.97 11.52
N LEU A 150 1.95 -5.01 10.60
CA LEU A 150 0.76 -4.15 10.65
C LEU A 150 -0.14 -4.44 11.86
N CYS A 151 -0.26 -5.69 12.29
CA CYS A 151 -0.93 -6.02 13.55
C CYS A 151 -0.19 -5.45 14.77
N ALA A 152 1.15 -5.40 14.74
CA ALA A 152 1.93 -4.74 15.79
C ALA A 152 1.75 -3.22 15.80
N GLN A 153 1.48 -2.61 14.65
CA GLN A 153 1.13 -1.19 14.55
C GLN A 153 -0.16 -0.87 15.33
N ASP A 154 -1.16 -1.74 15.30
CA ASP A 154 -2.38 -1.59 16.11
C ASP A 154 -2.11 -1.58 17.62
N ALA A 155 -1.04 -2.28 18.05
CA ALA A 155 -0.55 -2.28 19.42
C ALA A 155 0.48 -1.16 19.71
N GLY A 156 0.80 -0.31 18.73
CA GLY A 156 1.81 0.75 18.87
C GLY A 156 3.25 0.25 18.99
N THR A 157 3.51 -1.00 18.58
CA THR A 157 4.81 -1.68 18.74
C THR A 157 5.45 -2.07 17.40
N PHE A 158 4.96 -1.49 16.29
CA PHE A 158 5.48 -1.73 14.94
C PHE A 158 7.00 -1.64 14.88
N ARG A 159 7.61 -0.54 15.35
CA ARG A 159 9.06 -0.33 15.29
C ARG A 159 9.84 -1.47 15.96
N ALA A 160 9.44 -1.84 17.17
CA ALA A 160 10.10 -2.91 17.91
C ALA A 160 9.93 -4.29 17.24
N TYR A 161 8.77 -4.55 16.64
CA TYR A 161 8.53 -5.83 16.00
C TYR A 161 9.16 -5.92 14.59
N HIS A 162 9.17 -4.81 13.85
CA HIS A 162 9.91 -4.65 12.60
C HIS A 162 11.41 -4.97 12.80
N ASP A 163 12.02 -4.42 13.85
CA ASP A 163 13.39 -4.74 14.21
C ASP A 163 13.61 -6.24 14.47
N VAL A 164 12.68 -6.86 15.22
CA VAL A 164 12.74 -8.29 15.54
C VAL A 164 12.65 -9.12 14.27
N LEU A 165 11.75 -8.78 13.35
CA LEU A 165 11.60 -9.48 12.08
C LEU A 165 12.90 -9.44 11.27
N TYR A 166 13.50 -8.26 11.07
CA TYR A 166 14.76 -8.18 10.32
C TYR A 166 15.95 -8.85 11.02
N SER A 167 15.99 -8.78 12.36
CA SER A 167 17.04 -9.44 13.14
C SER A 167 16.93 -10.97 13.14
N HIS A 168 15.78 -11.51 12.73
CA HIS A 168 15.51 -12.95 12.63
C HIS A 168 15.00 -13.35 11.24
N GLN A 169 15.32 -12.54 10.22
CA GLN A 169 14.96 -12.83 8.84
C GLN A 169 15.63 -14.16 8.42
N PRO A 170 14.86 -15.16 7.96
CA PRO A 170 15.42 -16.40 7.45
C PRO A 170 16.17 -16.14 6.12
N PRO A 171 17.06 -17.05 5.69
CA PRO A 171 17.58 -17.01 4.33
C PRO A 171 16.44 -16.89 3.31
N GLU A 172 16.62 -16.10 2.24
CA GLU A 172 15.55 -15.84 1.24
C GLU A 172 14.98 -17.13 0.62
N THR A 173 15.83 -18.16 0.50
CA THR A 173 15.50 -19.51 0.02
C THR A 173 14.59 -20.30 0.96
N GLU A 174 14.46 -19.88 2.23
CA GLU A 174 13.62 -20.49 3.25
C GLU A 174 12.43 -19.58 3.57
N ASP A 175 11.23 -19.99 3.17
CA ASP A 175 10.01 -19.21 3.42
C ASP A 175 9.47 -19.39 4.86
N LYS A 176 10.36 -19.32 5.87
CA LYS A 176 10.00 -19.59 7.27
C LYS A 176 8.98 -18.58 7.82
N PHE A 177 8.98 -17.36 7.29
CA PHE A 177 7.97 -16.35 7.61
C PHE A 177 6.57 -16.67 7.09
N ALA A 178 6.40 -17.66 6.20
CA ALA A 178 5.06 -18.15 5.87
C ALA A 178 4.39 -18.86 7.05
N ASP A 179 5.16 -19.37 8.02
CA ASP A 179 4.61 -19.91 9.26
C ASP A 179 4.22 -18.78 10.21
N LYS A 180 2.91 -18.57 10.36
CA LYS A 180 2.35 -17.59 11.29
C LYS A 180 2.68 -17.90 12.75
N GLN A 181 2.87 -19.17 13.12
CA GLN A 181 3.27 -19.51 14.49
C GLN A 181 4.69 -19.05 14.79
N TYR A 182 5.60 -19.16 13.81
CA TYR A 182 6.94 -18.60 13.94
C TYR A 182 6.92 -17.08 14.09
N LEU A 183 6.07 -16.37 13.33
CA LEU A 183 5.88 -14.92 13.52
C LEU A 183 5.36 -14.59 14.92
N LEU A 184 4.37 -15.32 15.43
CA LEU A 184 3.86 -15.15 16.80
C LEU A 184 4.94 -15.44 17.86
N GLN A 185 5.80 -16.44 17.62
CA GLN A 185 6.94 -16.73 18.50
C GLN A 185 7.93 -15.55 18.52
N LEU A 186 8.25 -14.98 17.37
CA LEU A 186 9.11 -13.80 17.28
C LEU A 186 8.49 -12.60 18.00
N ALA A 187 7.18 -12.40 17.89
CA ALA A 187 6.46 -11.34 18.60
C ALA A 187 6.61 -11.44 20.12
N GLY A 188 6.84 -12.63 20.68
CA GLY A 188 7.16 -12.83 22.09
C GLY A 188 8.43 -12.11 22.58
N LYS A 189 9.30 -11.67 21.66
CA LYS A 189 10.48 -10.84 21.98
C LYS A 189 10.12 -9.37 22.22
N VAL A 190 8.90 -8.95 21.88
CA VAL A 190 8.40 -7.58 22.10
C VAL A 190 7.45 -7.60 23.28
N LYS A 191 7.83 -6.92 24.36
CA LYS A 191 7.04 -6.86 25.60
C LYS A 191 5.64 -6.30 25.31
N GLY A 192 4.61 -7.07 25.67
CA GLY A 192 3.21 -6.65 25.57
C GLY A 192 2.57 -6.80 24.19
N LEU A 193 3.29 -7.28 23.17
CA LEU A 193 2.72 -7.45 21.82
C LEU A 193 1.79 -8.67 21.72
N VAL A 194 2.19 -9.81 22.30
CA VAL A 194 1.41 -11.05 22.19
C VAL A 194 0.16 -10.97 23.05
N THR A 195 -0.94 -10.58 22.42
CA THR A 195 -2.29 -10.47 22.99
C THR A 195 -3.27 -11.29 22.14
N PRO A 196 -4.45 -11.67 22.66
CA PRO A 196 -5.47 -12.33 21.85
C PRO A 196 -5.81 -11.55 20.57
N ALA A 197 -5.92 -10.22 20.67
CA ALA A 197 -6.19 -9.34 19.53
C ALA A 197 -5.08 -9.39 18.47
N PHE A 198 -3.82 -9.33 18.88
CA PHE A 198 -2.68 -9.47 17.97
C PHE A 198 -2.66 -10.85 17.31
N THR A 199 -2.81 -11.92 18.09
CA THR A 199 -2.82 -13.30 17.58
C THR A 199 -3.91 -13.52 16.54
N THR A 200 -5.14 -13.07 16.82
CA THR A 200 -6.25 -13.12 15.86
C THR A 200 -5.93 -12.30 14.60
N CYS A 201 -5.43 -11.07 14.75
CA CYS A 201 -5.08 -10.22 13.62
C CYS A 201 -4.05 -10.89 12.67
N VAL A 202 -3.02 -11.52 13.24
CA VAL A 202 -1.99 -12.24 12.48
C VAL A 202 -2.60 -13.45 11.76
N ASN A 203 -3.33 -14.29 12.50
CA ASN A 203 -3.92 -15.53 11.97
C ASN A 203 -4.94 -15.27 10.85
N ASP A 204 -5.75 -14.22 10.99
CA ASP A 204 -6.78 -13.86 10.03
C ASP A 204 -6.22 -13.18 8.77
N GLY A 205 -4.96 -12.74 8.78
CA GLY A 205 -4.41 -11.96 7.65
C GLY A 205 -5.13 -10.61 7.50
N ARG A 206 -5.49 -9.98 8.63
CA ARG A 206 -6.38 -8.80 8.68
C ARG A 206 -5.98 -7.67 7.72
N TYR A 207 -4.69 -7.51 7.48
CA TYR A 207 -4.10 -6.46 6.65
C TYR A 207 -3.49 -6.97 5.34
N ASP A 208 -3.72 -8.22 4.94
CA ASP A 208 -3.18 -8.78 3.68
C ASP A 208 -3.56 -7.91 2.47
N ARG A 209 -4.80 -7.41 2.42
CA ARG A 209 -5.27 -6.49 1.36
C ARG A 209 -4.57 -5.13 1.39
N PHE A 210 -4.25 -4.62 2.58
CA PHE A 210 -3.50 -3.37 2.72
C PHE A 210 -2.07 -3.53 2.18
N VAL A 211 -1.42 -4.66 2.51
CA VAL A 211 -0.09 -5.00 1.98
C VAL A 211 -0.14 -5.19 0.47
N GLN A 212 -1.12 -5.91 -0.07
CA GLN A 212 -1.29 -6.06 -1.53
C GLN A 212 -1.44 -4.71 -2.23
N LYS A 213 -2.23 -3.79 -1.65
CA LYS A 213 -2.37 -2.44 -2.18
C LYS A 213 -1.05 -1.65 -2.17
N SER A 214 -0.20 -1.87 -1.17
CA SER A 214 1.16 -1.31 -1.11
C SER A 214 2.05 -1.93 -2.20
N THR A 215 2.04 -3.25 -2.37
CA THR A 215 2.74 -3.94 -3.48
C THR A 215 2.30 -3.42 -4.85
N ASP A 216 1.00 -3.23 -5.06
CA ASP A 216 0.45 -2.67 -6.30
C ASP A 216 0.90 -1.22 -6.54
N ALA A 217 1.00 -0.43 -5.47
CA ALA A 217 1.51 0.94 -5.54
C ALA A 217 3.00 0.95 -5.91
N PHE A 218 3.78 0.02 -5.36
CA PHE A 218 5.18 -0.18 -5.75
C PHE A 218 5.31 -0.55 -7.23
N ALA A 219 4.50 -1.49 -7.72
CA ALA A 219 4.53 -1.90 -9.13
C ALA A 219 4.26 -0.73 -10.10
N ARG A 220 3.43 0.25 -9.69
CA ARG A 220 3.14 1.46 -10.49
C ARG A 220 4.14 2.60 -10.31
N SER A 221 5.04 2.50 -9.33
CA SER A 221 5.96 3.60 -8.98
C SER A 221 7.15 3.75 -9.94
N GLY A 222 7.49 2.70 -10.68
CA GLY A 222 8.71 2.63 -11.49
C GLY A 222 9.97 2.27 -10.70
N TYR A 223 9.89 2.06 -9.37
CA TYR A 223 10.99 1.50 -8.59
C TYR A 223 11.26 0.05 -9.00
N ARG A 224 12.54 -0.34 -8.98
CA ARG A 224 13.02 -1.59 -9.58
C ARG A 224 13.37 -2.69 -8.57
N GLY A 225 13.35 -2.37 -7.28
CA GLY A 225 13.69 -3.33 -6.24
C GLY A 225 13.58 -2.72 -4.84
N THR A 226 13.74 -3.59 -3.85
CA THR A 226 13.81 -3.22 -2.44
C THR A 226 15.23 -3.44 -1.90
N PRO A 227 15.69 -2.63 -0.93
CA PRO A 227 14.99 -1.45 -0.44
C PRO A 227 15.04 -0.32 -1.48
N THR A 228 13.95 0.45 -1.59
CA THR A 228 13.99 1.79 -2.19
C THR A 228 13.87 2.79 -1.06
N VAL A 229 14.90 3.60 -0.86
CA VAL A 229 14.99 4.53 0.27
C VAL A 229 15.08 5.95 -0.25
N LEU A 230 14.14 6.80 0.18
CA LEU A 230 14.08 8.19 -0.21
C LEU A 230 14.17 9.09 1.02
N LEU A 231 15.04 10.10 0.99
CA LEU A 231 14.99 11.19 1.97
C LEU A 231 14.36 12.42 1.33
N ASN A 232 13.23 12.87 1.86
CA ASN A 232 12.48 14.01 1.33
C ASN A 232 12.18 13.87 -0.18
N GLY A 233 11.87 12.64 -0.61
CA GLY A 233 11.58 12.29 -2.01
C GLY A 233 12.80 12.08 -2.91
N LYS A 234 14.03 12.28 -2.41
CA LYS A 234 15.27 12.02 -3.15
C LYS A 234 15.76 10.60 -2.90
N ASP A 235 15.97 9.86 -3.98
CA ASP A 235 16.44 8.47 -3.96
C ASP A 235 17.90 8.38 -3.52
N LEU A 236 18.11 7.76 -2.35
CA LEU A 236 19.42 7.67 -1.72
C LEU A 236 20.37 6.74 -2.48
N ALA A 237 19.86 5.80 -3.30
CA ALA A 237 20.71 4.96 -4.14
C ALA A 237 21.39 5.74 -5.27
N LYS A 238 20.82 6.90 -5.66
CA LYS A 238 21.39 7.80 -6.66
C LYS A 238 22.35 8.82 -6.07
N GLU A 239 22.35 8.96 -4.74
CA GLU A 239 23.27 9.84 -4.03
C GLU A 239 24.65 9.19 -3.89
N LYS A 240 25.71 10.01 -3.98
CA LYS A 240 27.10 9.58 -3.76
C LYS A 240 27.53 8.34 -4.56
N GLY A 241 26.97 8.13 -5.75
CA GLY A 241 27.28 6.96 -6.59
C GLY A 241 26.90 5.63 -5.93
N GLY A 242 25.85 5.61 -5.09
CA GLY A 242 25.36 4.40 -4.41
C GLY A 242 26.09 4.07 -3.10
N ARG A 243 27.07 4.88 -2.67
CA ARG A 243 27.83 4.68 -1.43
C ARG A 243 27.27 5.50 -0.27
N PHE A 244 25.98 5.34 -0.02
CA PHE A 244 25.28 6.05 1.05
C PHE A 244 25.52 5.38 2.41
N THR A 245 25.85 6.16 3.45
CA THR A 245 26.17 5.64 4.79
C THR A 245 25.22 6.16 5.88
N PRO A 246 25.14 5.49 7.05
CA PRO A 246 24.38 6.00 8.20
C PRO A 246 24.79 7.42 8.63
N ALA A 247 26.08 7.74 8.58
CA ALA A 247 26.59 9.08 8.89
C ALA A 247 26.10 10.13 7.88
N ASP A 248 25.97 9.75 6.60
CA ASP A 248 25.42 10.63 5.57
C ASP A 248 23.95 10.92 5.81
N LEU A 249 23.15 9.91 6.17
CA LEU A 249 21.74 10.09 6.54
C LEU A 249 21.60 11.10 7.68
N LYS A 250 22.37 10.89 8.75
CA LYS A 250 22.39 11.80 9.90
C LYS A 250 22.70 13.23 9.48
N LYS A 251 23.77 13.41 8.70
CA LYS A 251 24.18 14.72 8.21
C LYS A 251 23.09 15.38 7.38
N MET A 252 22.47 14.66 6.44
CA MET A 252 21.43 15.20 5.57
C MET A 252 20.18 15.62 6.35
N VAL A 253 19.75 14.82 7.33
CA VAL A 253 18.62 15.17 8.20
C VAL A 253 18.94 16.41 9.04
N LEU A 254 20.11 16.44 9.69
CA LEU A 254 20.52 17.61 10.49
C LEU A 254 20.69 18.87 9.63
N ASP A 255 21.17 18.75 8.40
CA ASP A 255 21.28 19.86 7.45
C ASP A 255 19.90 20.36 6.98
N ALA A 256 18.94 19.46 6.74
CA ALA A 256 17.56 19.80 6.37
C ALA A 256 16.77 20.47 7.52
N ASP A 257 17.15 20.15 8.76
CA ASP A 257 16.55 20.70 9.97
C ASP A 257 17.12 22.08 10.38
N LYS A 258 18.19 22.57 9.73
CA LYS A 258 18.79 23.87 10.07
C LYS A 258 17.75 24.98 9.97
N GLY A 259 17.44 25.59 11.12
CA GLY A 259 16.43 26.65 11.24
C GLY A 259 14.99 26.17 11.50
N LYS A 260 14.76 24.86 11.68
CA LYS A 260 13.45 24.27 12.00
C LYS A 260 13.47 23.63 13.40
N GLN A 261 12.40 23.85 14.17
CA GLN A 261 12.26 23.23 15.49
C GLN A 261 11.87 21.74 15.33
N PRO A 262 12.50 20.79 16.07
CA PRO A 262 12.09 19.39 16.09
C PRO A 262 10.61 19.26 16.48
N GLY A 263 9.84 18.47 15.73
CA GLY A 263 8.40 18.26 15.99
C GLY A 263 7.49 19.48 15.76
N GLY A 264 7.99 20.59 15.21
CA GLY A 264 7.16 21.75 14.86
C GLY A 264 6.20 21.40 13.72
N LYS A 265 4.92 21.78 13.84
CA LYS A 265 3.92 21.62 12.76
C LYS A 265 4.43 22.31 11.49
N SER A 266 5.05 21.57 10.58
CA SER A 266 5.51 22.11 9.31
C SER A 266 4.30 22.34 8.41
N ALA A 267 3.91 23.61 8.24
CA ALA A 267 2.96 24.01 7.21
C ALA A 267 3.62 23.74 5.84
N SER A 268 3.14 22.73 5.11
CA SER A 268 3.51 22.56 3.71
C SER A 268 2.89 23.70 2.87
N PRO A 269 3.65 24.33 1.95
CA PRO A 269 3.08 25.20 0.94
C PRO A 269 2.36 24.34 -0.10
N HIS A 270 1.06 24.56 -0.27
CA HIS A 270 0.31 24.09 -1.44
C HIS A 270 0.80 24.87 -2.69
N PRO A 271 1.06 24.21 -3.82
CA PRO A 271 1.38 24.91 -5.05
C PRO A 271 0.10 25.54 -5.66
N GLY A 272 0.04 26.87 -5.57
CA GLY A 272 -0.50 27.80 -6.58
C GLY A 272 -1.85 27.51 -7.25
N ALA A 273 -2.90 28.17 -6.76
CA ALA A 273 -3.94 28.71 -7.64
C ALA A 273 -3.48 30.09 -8.17
N PRO A 274 -3.68 30.43 -9.46
CA PRO A 274 -3.22 31.72 -9.97
C PRO A 274 -4.08 32.87 -9.42
N ALA A 275 -3.38 33.87 -8.88
CA ALA A 275 -3.95 35.12 -8.38
C ALA A 275 -4.58 35.93 -9.53
N ARG A 276 -5.81 36.41 -9.33
CA ARG A 276 -6.45 37.38 -10.22
C ARG A 276 -5.77 38.75 -10.03
N HIS A 277 -5.23 39.28 -11.12
CA HIS A 277 -4.72 40.65 -11.19
C HIS A 277 -5.87 41.66 -10.98
N LYS A 278 -5.68 42.59 -10.05
CA LYS A 278 -6.48 43.82 -9.91
C LYS A 278 -5.84 44.93 -10.76
N HIS A 279 -6.64 45.58 -11.61
CA HIS A 279 -6.31 46.86 -12.21
C HIS A 279 -7.13 47.97 -11.52
N ALA A 280 -6.45 49.06 -11.15
CA ALA A 280 -7.02 50.35 -10.72
C ALA A 280 -7.00 51.27 -11.96
N GLY A 281 -8.08 51.96 -12.35
CA GLY A 281 -8.77 53.13 -11.76
C GLY A 281 -9.38 53.94 -12.94
N PRO A 282 -9.82 55.22 -12.81
CA PRO A 282 -10.38 55.98 -11.68
C PRO A 282 -11.75 56.65 -12.01
N ASP A 283 -12.18 57.56 -11.12
CA ASP A 283 -13.19 58.63 -11.22
C ASP A 283 -14.62 58.42 -10.66
N ALA A 284 -14.94 59.27 -9.68
CA ALA A 284 -16.22 59.48 -8.99
C ALA A 284 -17.04 60.62 -9.63
N PRO A 285 -18.34 60.79 -9.31
CA PRO A 285 -18.74 61.79 -8.29
C PRO A 285 -19.98 61.38 -7.42
N PRO A 286 -20.42 62.22 -6.44
CA PRO A 286 -20.99 61.74 -5.15
C PRO A 286 -22.48 62.09 -4.87
N ARG A 287 -22.95 61.66 -3.67
CA ARG A 287 -24.11 62.08 -2.81
C ARG A 287 -25.08 60.93 -2.51
N ALA A 288 -25.76 60.77 -1.38
CA ALA A 288 -25.88 61.39 -0.05
C ALA A 288 -26.49 60.29 0.86
N GLY A 289 -26.10 60.10 2.13
CA GLY A 289 -26.74 60.73 3.29
C GLY A 289 -27.77 59.81 3.98
N HIS A 290 -27.83 59.88 5.32
CA HIS A 290 -28.80 59.32 6.29
C HIS A 290 -28.54 57.88 6.76
N SER A 291 -28.70 57.48 8.02
CA SER A 291 -28.79 58.08 9.36
C SER A 291 -28.88 56.87 10.29
N ALA A 292 -28.16 56.86 11.41
CA ALA A 292 -28.46 55.98 12.55
C ALA A 292 -29.67 56.55 13.33
N PRO A 293 -30.41 55.79 14.16
CA PRO A 293 -29.92 55.42 15.51
C PRO A 293 -30.38 54.02 16.02
N GLY A 294 -29.81 53.55 17.16
CA GLY A 294 -30.30 52.40 17.96
C GLY A 294 -31.55 52.75 18.81
N PRO A 295 -31.84 52.12 19.99
CA PRO A 295 -31.31 50.90 20.64
C PRO A 295 -32.42 49.88 21.06
N VAL A 296 -31.99 48.86 21.84
CA VAL A 296 -32.68 47.69 22.46
C VAL A 296 -34.01 47.98 23.21
N PRO A 297 -34.88 46.98 23.47
CA PRO A 297 -35.01 46.47 24.85
C PRO A 297 -35.32 44.97 25.04
N SER A 298 -35.28 44.61 26.33
CA SER A 298 -35.38 43.32 27.05
C SER A 298 -36.82 42.82 27.31
N ALA A 299 -37.02 41.50 27.47
CA ALA A 299 -38.03 40.82 28.31
C ALA A 299 -37.73 39.30 28.34
N ALA A 300 -37.47 38.64 29.49
CA ALA A 300 -38.43 38.02 30.44
C ALA A 300 -39.45 37.09 29.74
N HIS A 301 -39.69 35.83 30.11
CA HIS A 301 -40.09 35.34 31.43
C HIS A 301 -40.27 33.79 31.42
N GLN A 302 -40.20 33.16 32.60
CA GLN A 302 -40.87 31.91 33.05
C GLN A 302 -40.27 30.58 32.54
N GLY A 303 -39.83 29.62 33.36
CA GLY A 303 -40.16 29.33 34.75
C GLY A 303 -41.14 28.16 34.81
N THR A 304 -40.65 26.94 35.04
CA THR A 304 -41.42 25.89 35.73
C THR A 304 -40.47 24.89 36.38
N ARG A 305 -40.64 24.78 37.69
CA ARG A 305 -40.05 23.80 38.61
C ARG A 305 -40.83 22.49 38.52
N HIS A 306 -40.14 21.38 38.76
CA HIS A 306 -40.47 20.21 39.59
C HIS A 306 -39.41 19.16 39.23
N GLY A 307 -38.58 18.60 40.11
CA GLY A 307 -38.66 18.43 41.56
C GLY A 307 -38.52 16.94 41.86
N ALA A 308 -37.42 16.58 42.53
CA ALA A 308 -37.20 15.36 43.35
C ALA A 308 -37.25 13.99 42.63
N GLU A 309 -36.59 12.90 43.04
CA GLU A 309 -35.74 12.53 44.19
C GLU A 309 -35.02 11.22 43.75
N GLY A 310 -33.74 11.00 44.07
CA GLY A 310 -33.39 9.99 45.06
C GLY A 310 -32.35 8.97 44.54
N ALA A 311 -31.17 8.98 45.16
CA ALA A 311 -30.18 7.90 45.13
C ALA A 311 -30.64 6.72 46.04
N PRO A 312 -29.97 5.53 46.07
CA PRO A 312 -28.60 5.33 46.59
C PRO A 312 -27.73 4.41 45.68
N ALA A 313 -26.42 4.59 45.59
CA ALA A 313 -25.37 4.05 46.47
C ALA A 313 -25.51 2.54 46.78
N TYR A 314 -24.79 1.71 46.00
CA TYR A 314 -23.80 0.70 46.45
C TYR A 314 -22.88 0.36 45.27
#